data_AF-A0A528DC58-F1
#
_entry.id   AF-A0A528DC58-F1
#
_cell.length_a   1.000
_cell.length_b   1.000
_cell.length_c   1.000
_cell.angle_alpha   90.00
_cell.angle_beta   90.00
_cell.angle_gamma   90.00
#
_symmetry.space_group_name_H-M   'P 1'
#
loop_
_entity.id
_entity.type
_entity.pdbx_description
1 polymer ?
#
loop_
_entity_poly.entity_id
_entity_poly.type
_entity_poly.pdbx_seq_one_letter_code
_entity_poly.pdbx_strand_id
1 'polypeptide(L)' 'MSLTNLGTKQVQEKDRSFVFHPSTHLAKHSRGETPNRIMAGAEGVYIWDTEGRKSLD' A
#
# COMPACT_ATOMS: atom_id res chain seq x y z
N MET A 1 16.57 -5.02 -3.68
CA MET A 1 15.86 -5.00 -4.97
C MET A 1 14.70 -4.03 -4.84
N SER A 2 14.67 -2.96 -5.64
CA SER A 2 13.50 -2.05 -5.68
C SER A 2 12.43 -2.72 -6.53
N LEU A 3 11.31 -3.11 -5.92
CA LEU A 3 10.21 -3.83 -6.60
C LEU A 3 9.28 -2.87 -7.38
N THR A 4 9.58 -1.57 -7.40
CA THR A 4 8.82 -0.53 -8.08
C THR A 4 9.76 0.51 -8.69
N ASN A 5 9.36 1.11 -9.82
CA ASN A 5 10.08 2.23 -10.48
C ASN A 5 9.89 3.57 -9.74
N LEU A 6 9.10 3.56 -8.66
CA LEU A 6 8.77 4.67 -7.76
C LEU A 6 9.02 4.19 -6.32
N GLY A 7 9.45 5.06 -5.40
CA GLY A 7 9.63 4.67 -3.98
C GLY A 7 8.29 4.48 -3.26
N THR A 8 8.23 3.62 -2.23
CA THR A 8 7.01 3.34 -1.43
C THR A 8 6.26 4.60 -1.01
N LYS A 9 6.98 5.59 -0.46
CA LYS A 9 6.40 6.87 -0.03
C LYS A 9 5.68 7.61 -1.17
N GLN A 10 6.27 7.63 -2.35
CA GLN A 10 5.69 8.29 -3.51
C GLN A 10 4.41 7.59 -3.99
N VAL A 11 4.36 6.26 -3.91
CA VAL A 11 3.15 5.49 -4.24
C VAL A 11 2.06 5.78 -3.20
N GLN A 12 2.40 5.83 -1.91
CA GLN A 12 1.45 6.14 -0.85
C GLN A 12 0.83 7.55 -1.00
N GLU A 13 1.61 8.55 -1.42
CA GLU A 13 1.11 9.90 -1.67
C GLU A 13 0.15 9.96 -2.85
N LYS A 14 0.47 9.26 -3.95
CA LYS A 14 -0.40 9.16 -5.13
C LYS A 14 -1.69 8.40 -4.83
N ASP A 15 -1.59 7.32 -4.06
CA ASP A 15 -2.74 6.56 -3.57
C ASP A 15 -3.76 7.49 -2.88
N ARG A 16 -3.31 8.28 -1.90
CA ARG A 16 -4.19 9.21 -1.18
C ARG A 16 -4.83 10.27 -2.07
N SER A 17 -4.12 10.70 -3.11
CA SER A 17 -4.54 11.81 -3.97
C SER A 17 -5.48 11.38 -5.10
N PHE A 18 -5.38 10.13 -5.56
CA PHE A 18 -5.98 9.73 -6.85
C PHE A 18 -6.72 8.39 -6.83
N VAL A 19 -6.63 7.58 -5.77
CA VAL A 19 -7.27 6.25 -5.74
C VAL A 19 -8.47 6.26 -4.81
N PHE A 20 -9.63 5.92 -5.38
CA PHE A 20 -10.85 5.68 -4.60
C PHE A 20 -10.95 4.17 -4.29
N HIS A 21 -10.49 3.78 -3.10
CA HIS A 21 -10.54 2.39 -2.65
C HIS A 21 -11.96 1.91 -2.30
N PRO A 22 -12.30 0.65 -2.64
CA PRO A 22 -13.51 0.02 -2.13
C PRO A 22 -13.42 -0.18 -0.61
N SER A 23 -14.57 -0.19 0.06
CA SER A 23 -14.69 -0.52 1.50
C SER A 23 -13.72 0.24 2.43
N THR A 24 -13.38 1.48 2.09
CA THR A 24 -12.43 2.31 2.83
C THR A 24 -13.09 3.61 3.29
N HIS A 25 -12.74 4.08 4.49
CA HIS A 25 -13.21 5.37 4.99
C HIS A 25 -12.56 6.53 4.22
N LEU A 26 -13.17 6.93 3.10
CA LEU A 26 -12.57 7.83 2.09
C LEU A 26 -11.93 9.09 2.68
N ALA A 27 -12.66 9.84 3.51
CA ALA A 27 -12.15 11.11 4.06
C ALA A 27 -10.91 10.95 4.97
N LYS A 28 -10.79 9.81 5.68
CA LYS A 28 -9.64 9.55 6.55
C LYS A 28 -8.44 9.07 5.75
N HIS A 29 -8.68 8.25 4.71
CA HIS A 29 -7.63 7.80 3.81
C HIS A 29 -6.97 8.96 3.06
N SER A 30 -7.76 9.81 2.42
CA SER A 30 -7.24 10.94 1.63
C SER A 30 -6.50 11.97 2.48
N ARG A 31 -6.91 12.16 3.74
CA ARG A 31 -6.26 13.07 4.70
C ARG A 31 -5.06 12.47 5.44
N GLY A 32 -4.71 11.20 5.21
CA GLY A 32 -3.57 10.59 5.88
C GLY A 32 -3.83 10.07 7.29
N GLU A 33 -5.09 10.09 7.76
CA GLU A 33 -5.46 9.70 9.12
C GLU A 33 -5.48 8.18 9.32
N THR A 34 -5.59 7.40 8.24
CA THR A 34 -5.45 5.95 8.24
C THR A 34 -4.20 5.51 7.45
N PRO A 35 -3.48 4.46 7.91
CA PRO A 35 -2.36 3.92 7.17
C PRO A 35 -2.82 3.30 5.85
N ASN A 36 -1.95 3.34 4.84
CA ASN A 36 -2.11 2.60 3.59
C ASN A 36 -0.93 1.65 3.40
N ARG A 37 -1.23 0.44 2.92
CA ARG A 37 -0.25 -0.63 2.71
C ARG A 37 -0.19 -0.98 1.24
N ILE A 38 1.00 -0.87 0.65
CA ILE A 38 1.21 -1.16 -0.78
C ILE A 38 1.78 -2.57 -0.88
N MET A 39 0.99 -3.50 -1.41
CA MET A 39 1.41 -4.89 -1.59
C MET A 39 2.38 -5.01 -2.77
N ALA A 40 3.42 -5.83 -2.62
CA ALA A 40 4.48 -6.01 -3.62
C ALA A 40 4.51 -7.41 -4.23
N GLY A 41 4.07 -8.44 -3.50
CA GLY A 41 4.00 -9.80 -4.02
C GLY A 41 3.47 -10.81 -3.00
N ALA A 42 3.40 -12.06 -3.45
CA ALA A 42 2.94 -13.19 -2.66
C ALA A 42 3.58 -14.51 -3.13
N GLU A 43 3.71 -15.48 -2.22
CA GLU A 43 4.18 -16.83 -2.48
C GLU A 43 3.57 -17.80 -1.46
N GLY A 44 2.91 -18.85 -1.93
CA GLY A 44 2.19 -19.79 -1.06
C GLY A 44 1.12 -19.06 -0.24
N VAL A 45 1.19 -19.19 1.09
CA VAL A 45 0.28 -18.54 2.06
C VAL A 45 0.87 -17.25 2.66
N TYR A 46 1.87 -16.66 2.01
CA TYR A 46 2.52 -15.44 2.50
C TYR A 46 2.48 -14.31 1.49
N ILE A 47 2.16 -13.12 1.97
CA ILE A 47 2.18 -11.85 1.22
C ILE A 47 3.28 -10.92 1.76
N TRP A 48 3.80 -10.01 0.95
CA TRP A 48 4.71 -8.96 1.41
C TRP A 48 4.43 -7.60 0.76
N ASP A 49 4.64 -6.54 1.52
CA ASP A 49 4.51 -5.16 1.07
C ASP A 49 5.83 -4.58 0.53
N THR A 50 5.76 -3.37 -0.01
CA THR A 50 6.92 -2.64 -0.55
C THR A 50 7.90 -2.15 0.52
N GLU A 51 7.58 -2.31 1.82
CA GLU A 51 8.50 -2.07 2.94
C GLU A 51 9.20 -3.36 3.40
N GLY A 52 8.88 -4.50 2.78
CA GLY A 52 9.50 -5.80 3.03
C GLY A 52 8.87 -6.60 4.16
N ARG A 53 7.76 -6.14 4.76
CA ARG A 53 7.07 -6.91 5.80
C ARG A 53 6.31 -8.07 5.18
N LYS A 54 6.73 -9.29 5.52
CA LYS A 54 6.04 -10.53 5.18
C LYS A 54 4.91 -10.82 6.20
N SER A 55 3.78 -11.32 5.75
CA SER A 55 2.61 -11.67 6.58
C SER A 55 2.01 -12.97 6.06
N LEU A 56 1.53 -13.83 6.96
CA LEU A 56 0.67 -14.95 6.59
C LEU A 56 -0.70 -14.39 6.26
N ASP A 57 -1.25 -14.79 5.11
CA ASP A 57 -2.57 -14.39 4.62
C ASP A 57 -3.50 -15.60 4.56
#